data_AF-A0A1C4DX45-F1
#
_entry.id   AF-A0A1C4DX45-F1
#
_cell.length_a   1.000
_cell.length_b   1.000
_cell.length_c   1.000
_cell.angle_alpha   90.00
_cell.angle_beta   90.00
_cell.angle_gamma   90.00
#
_symmetry.space_group_name_H-M   'P 1'
#
loop_
_entity.id
_entity.type
_entity.pdbx_description
1 polymer ?
#
loop_
_entity_poly.entity_id
_entity_poly.type
_entity_poly.pdbx_seq_one_letter_code
_entity_poly.pdbx_strand_id
1 'polypeptide(L)'
;MHNLDQTPVEFWESHYDAMSPHSNGIPGKMLVRFVDSLAPASALELGCGRGDDAIWLAKKGWQVTAVDLSYRALEYAAANAQRSGSASRSSLPNTI
;
A
#
# COMPACT_ATOMS: atom_id res chain seq x y z
N MET A 1 -9.72 -20.83 10.18
CA MET A 1 -11.17 -20.87 10.00
C MET A 1 -11.63 -19.42 9.95
N HIS A 2 -11.99 -18.89 8.79
CA HIS A 2 -12.54 -17.52 8.73
C HIS A 2 -13.92 -17.54 9.35
N ASN A 3 -14.18 -16.65 10.30
CA ASN A 3 -15.53 -16.42 10.80
C ASN A 3 -16.33 -15.77 9.66
N LEU A 4 -17.36 -16.43 9.15
CA LEU A 4 -18.13 -15.95 8.01
C LEU A 4 -19.00 -14.73 8.36
N ASP A 5 -19.10 -14.39 9.65
CA ASP A 5 -19.82 -13.22 10.15
C ASP A 5 -18.96 -11.94 10.16
N GLN A 6 -17.66 -12.04 9.89
CA GLN A 6 -16.74 -10.90 9.90
C GLN A 6 -16.78 -10.14 8.56
N THR A 7 -16.91 -8.82 8.61
CA THR A 7 -16.83 -7.99 7.40
C THR A 7 -15.42 -7.99 6.80
N PRO A 8 -15.26 -7.72 5.49
CA PRO A 8 -13.94 -7.61 4.88
C PRO A 8 -13.04 -6.56 5.55
N VAL A 9 -13.63 -5.45 6.01
CA VAL A 9 -12.89 -4.39 6.73
C VAL A 9 -12.33 -4.95 8.02
N GLU A 10 -13.17 -5.51 8.89
CA GLU A 10 -12.75 -6.08 10.18
C GLU A 10 -11.71 -7.18 10.01
N PHE A 11 -11.84 -8.00 8.97
CA PHE A 11 -10.87 -9.03 8.66
C PHE A 11 -9.49 -8.45 8.38
N TRP A 12 -9.41 -7.46 7.47
CA TRP A 12 -8.13 -6.85 7.11
C TRP A 12 -7.53 -6.00 8.23
N GLU A 13 -8.34 -5.28 9.02
CA GLU A 13 -7.84 -4.57 10.20
C GLU A 13 -7.16 -5.53 11.19
N SER A 14 -7.84 -6.63 11.55
CA SER A 14 -7.26 -7.64 12.45
C SER A 14 -6.03 -8.33 11.84
N HIS A 15 -6.01 -8.53 10.53
CA HIS A 15 -4.86 -9.10 9.84
C HIS A 15 -3.63 -8.19 9.94
N TYR A 16 -3.79 -6.89 9.72
CA TYR A 16 -2.69 -5.92 9.83
C TYR A 16 -2.27 -5.67 11.27
N ASP A 17 -3.19 -5.66 12.25
CA ASP A 17 -2.85 -5.56 13.67
C ASP A 17 -1.95 -6.72 14.14
N ALA A 18 -2.09 -7.92 13.55
CA ALA A 18 -1.25 -9.07 13.85
C ALA A 18 0.12 -9.04 13.14
N MET A 19 0.36 -8.08 12.24
CA MET A 19 1.59 -7.96 11.46
C MET A 19 2.54 -6.90 12.01
N SER A 20 3.81 -6.97 11.60
CA SER A 20 4.74 -5.88 11.85
C SER A 20 4.42 -4.66 10.97
N PRO A 21 4.39 -3.44 11.53
CA PRO A 21 4.18 -2.21 10.77
C PRO A 21 5.35 -1.86 9.86
N HIS A 22 6.51 -2.48 10.07
CA HIS A 22 7.71 -2.24 9.29
C HIS A 22 7.67 -3.07 8.01
N SER A 23 7.80 -2.39 6.87
CA SER A 23 8.04 -3.04 5.59
C SER A 23 9.54 -3.10 5.29
N ASN A 24 9.94 -4.01 4.40
CA ASN A 24 11.32 -4.12 3.94
C ASN A 24 11.57 -3.33 2.64
N GLY A 25 10.55 -2.66 2.10
CA GLY A 25 10.62 -1.83 0.91
C GLY A 25 10.84 -2.61 -0.38
N ILE A 26 10.64 -3.93 -0.38
CA ILE A 26 10.85 -4.79 -1.54
C ILE A 26 9.54 -4.86 -2.33
N PRO A 27 9.52 -4.36 -3.59
CA PRO A 27 8.32 -4.41 -4.39
C PRO A 27 8.01 -5.83 -4.90
N GLY A 28 6.77 -6.05 -5.30
CA GLY A 28 6.32 -7.24 -6.00
C GLY A 28 7.09 -7.44 -7.31
N LYS A 29 7.58 -8.66 -7.56
CA LYS A 29 8.35 -9.00 -8.78
C LYS A 29 7.59 -8.70 -10.08
N MET A 30 6.27 -8.90 -10.06
CA MET A 30 5.43 -8.63 -11.23
C MET A 30 5.28 -7.15 -11.52
N LEU A 31 5.17 -6.31 -10.47
CA LEU A 31 5.17 -4.86 -10.64
C LEU A 31 6.46 -4.41 -11.33
N VAL A 32 7.61 -4.82 -10.78
CA VAL A 32 8.92 -4.46 -11.35
C VAL A 32 8.99 -4.88 -12.82
N ARG A 33 8.64 -6.13 -13.14
CA ARG A 33 8.71 -6.66 -14.51
C ARG A 33 7.97 -5.79 -15.54
N PHE A 34 6.81 -5.24 -15.19
CA PHE A 34 6.00 -4.47 -16.13
C PHE A 34 6.30 -2.97 -16.13
N VAL A 35 6.79 -2.44 -15.01
CA VAL A 35 6.97 -1.00 -14.81
C VAL A 35 8.40 -0.53 -15.12
N ASP A 36 9.40 -1.40 -15.02
CA ASP A 36 10.82 -1.00 -15.08
C ASP A 36 11.21 -0.31 -16.41
N SER A 37 10.53 -0.64 -17.51
CA SER A 37 10.77 -0.05 -18.84
C SER A 37 9.87 1.15 -19.17
N LEU A 38 8.97 1.55 -18.26
CA LEU A 38 8.01 2.61 -18.49
C LEU A 38 8.52 3.95 -17.95
N ALA A 39 8.23 5.03 -18.67
CA ALA A 39 8.44 6.37 -18.16
C ALA A 39 7.46 6.65 -17.00
N PRO A 40 7.91 7.26 -15.89
CA PRO A 40 7.03 7.56 -14.76
C PRO A 40 5.85 8.45 -15.13
N ALA A 41 4.68 8.11 -14.59
CA ALA A 41 3.43 8.85 -14.73
C ALA A 41 2.62 8.74 -13.43
N SER A 42 1.29 8.73 -13.54
CA SER A 42 0.40 8.48 -12.41
C SER A 42 0.06 7.00 -12.26
N ALA A 43 -0.03 6.50 -11.03
CA ALA A 43 -0.42 5.12 -10.70
C ALA A 43 -1.46 5.09 -9.57
N LEU A 44 -2.38 4.12 -9.65
CA LEU A 44 -3.32 3.77 -8.58
C LEU A 44 -2.98 2.35 -8.10
N GLU A 45 -2.72 2.19 -6.81
CA GLU A 45 -2.46 0.90 -6.19
C GLU A 45 -3.64 0.50 -5.29
N LEU A 46 -4.30 -0.60 -5.63
CA LEU A 46 -5.44 -1.14 -4.90
C LEU A 46 -4.98 -2.22 -3.91
N GLY A 47 -5.26 -2.01 -2.62
CA GLY A 47 -4.81 -2.91 -1.56
C GLY A 47 -3.32 -2.74 -1.29
N CYS A 48 -2.88 -1.51 -1.05
CA CYS A 48 -1.46 -1.17 -0.95
C CYS A 48 -0.75 -1.76 0.28
N GLY A 49 -1.51 -2.26 1.26
CA GLY A 49 -0.99 -2.78 2.51
C GLY A 49 -0.05 -1.79 3.17
N ARG A 50 1.19 -2.22 3.43
CA ARG A 50 2.22 -1.41 4.10
C ARG A 50 2.98 -0.47 3.14
N GLY A 51 2.60 -0.41 1.87
CA GLY A 51 3.07 0.57 0.88
C GLY A 51 4.39 0.23 0.17
N ASP A 52 4.84 -1.03 0.19
CA ASP A 52 6.11 -1.44 -0.43
C ASP A 52 6.21 -1.03 -1.91
N ASP A 53 5.17 -1.34 -2.68
CA ASP A 53 5.06 -1.04 -4.11
C ASP A 53 4.91 0.48 -4.35
N ALA A 54 3.98 1.13 -3.66
CA ALA A 54 3.75 2.57 -3.75
C ALA A 54 5.02 3.40 -3.48
N ILE A 55 5.76 3.05 -2.43
CA ILE A 55 7.00 3.74 -2.06
C ILE A 55 8.07 3.49 -3.11
N TRP A 56 8.20 2.26 -3.62
CA TRP A 56 9.16 1.95 -4.67
C TRP A 56 8.87 2.72 -5.97
N LEU A 57 7.61 2.80 -6.38
CA LEU A 57 7.16 3.58 -7.53
C LEU A 57 7.43 5.08 -7.31
N ALA A 58 7.09 5.62 -6.13
CA ALA A 58 7.34 7.02 -5.80
C ALA A 58 8.83 7.38 -5.87
N LYS A 59 9.72 6.48 -5.39
CA LYS A 59 11.18 6.65 -5.51
C LYS A 59 11.66 6.67 -6.96
N LYS A 60 10.90 6.07 -7.88
CA LYS A 60 11.15 6.11 -9.33
C LYS A 60 10.50 7.30 -10.04
N GLY A 61 9.91 8.24 -9.30
CA GLY A 61 9.30 9.45 -9.85
C GLY A 61 7.84 9.29 -10.27
N TRP A 62 7.19 8.18 -9.93
CA TRP A 62 5.75 8.02 -10.16
C TRP A 62 4.95 8.83 -9.15
N GLN A 63 3.81 9.38 -9.59
CA GLN A 63 2.80 9.94 -8.69
C GLN A 63 1.80 8.84 -8.33
N VAL A 64 1.90 8.31 -7.12
CA VAL A 64 1.09 7.17 -6.68
C VAL A 64 -0.03 7.62 -5.74
N THR A 65 -1.25 7.20 -6.06
CA THR A 65 -2.37 7.15 -5.12
C THR A 65 -2.47 5.71 -4.60
N ALA A 66 -2.21 5.52 -3.32
CA ALA A 66 -2.28 4.21 -2.68
C ALA A 66 -3.56 4.13 -1.83
N VAL A 67 -4.34 3.07 -2.05
CA VAL A 67 -5.60 2.82 -1.33
C VAL A 67 -5.59 1.44 -0.70
N ASP A 68 -6.17 1.33 0.48
CA ASP A 68 -6.41 0.07 1.16
C ASP A 68 -7.75 0.14 1.89
N LEU A 69 -8.36 -1.02 2.12
CA LEU A 69 -9.61 -1.13 2.89
C LEU A 69 -9.34 -0.96 4.39
N SER A 70 -8.14 -1.32 4.85
CA SER A 70 -7.72 -1.21 6.25
C SER A 70 -7.08 0.15 6.52
N TYR A 71 -7.61 0.86 7.51
CA TYR A 71 -7.00 2.05 8.07
C TYR A 71 -5.63 1.73 8.68
N ARG A 72 -5.48 0.58 9.36
CA ARG A 72 -4.17 0.12 9.88
C ARG A 72 -3.13 -0.01 8.78
N ALA A 73 -3.49 -0.60 7.64
CA ALA A 73 -2.60 -0.68 6.49
C ALA A 73 -2.12 0.70 6.04
N LEU A 74 -3.05 1.65 5.91
CA LEU A 74 -2.74 3.03 5.52
C LEU A 74 -1.85 3.75 6.55
N GLU A 75 -2.07 3.54 7.85
CA GLU A 75 -1.17 4.06 8.91
C GLU A 75 0.27 3.53 8.72
N TYR A 76 0.42 2.23 8.44
CA TYR A 76 1.72 1.61 8.23
C TYR A 76 2.38 2.12 6.94
N ALA A 77 1.62 2.22 5.85
CA ALA A 77 2.09 2.77 4.58
C ALA A 77 2.59 4.21 4.72
N ALA A 78 1.82 5.07 5.40
CA ALA A 78 2.22 6.45 5.65
C ALA A 78 3.51 6.53 6.48
N ALA A 79 3.63 5.71 7.53
CA ALA A 79 4.84 5.66 8.35
C ALA A 79 6.07 5.13 7.58
N ASN A 80 5.90 4.11 6.73
CA ASN A 80 6.97 3.58 5.88
C ASN A 80 7.41 4.59 4.80
N ALA A 81 6.47 5.35 4.23
CA ALA A 81 6.76 6.39 3.25
C ALA A 81 7.59 7.53 3.89
N GLN A 82 7.21 7.97 5.08
CA GLN A 82 7.97 8.96 5.87
C GLN A 82 9.39 8.46 6.17
N ARG A 83 9.56 7.23 6.67
CA ARG A 83 10.88 6.62 6.91
C ARG A 83 11.73 6.54 5.65
N SER A 84 11.09 6.38 4.49
CA SER A 84 11.75 6.27 3.18
C SER A 84 12.07 7.62 2.53
N GLY A 85 11.72 8.74 3.15
CA GLY A 85 11.88 10.09 2.57
C GLY A 85 11.05 10.30 1.30
N SER A 86 9.97 9.54 1.11
CA SER A 86 9.12 9.57 -0.09
C SER A 86 7.78 10.19 0.26
N ALA A 87 7.36 11.22 -0.49
CA ALA A 87 6.02 11.80 -0.33
C ALA A 87 5.02 11.01 -1.18
N SER A 88 4.23 10.13 -0.57
CA SER A 88 3.09 9.45 -1.22
C SER A 88 1.77 10.02 -0.70
N ARG A 89 0.78 10.17 -1.58
CA ARG A 89 -0.57 10.61 -1.20
C ARG A 89 -1.43 9.38 -0.92
N SER A 90 -1.74 9.12 0.34
CA SER A 90 -2.60 8.02 0.79
C SER A 90 -4.03 8.52 1.04
N SER A 91 -5.03 7.80 0.53
CA SER A 91 -6.46 8.13 0.71
C SER A 91 -7.30 6.88 0.89
N LEU A 92 -8.34 6.95 1.73
CA LEU A 92 -9.37 5.91 1.78
C LEU A 92 -10.13 5.86 0.44
N PRO A 93 -10.64 4.69 0.00
CA PRO A 93 -11.61 4.67 -1.08
C PRO A 93 -12.85 5.48 -0.64
N ASN A 94 -13.27 6.46 -1.43
CA ASN A 94 -14.55 7.12 -1.21
C ASN A 94 -15.66 6.06 -1.25
N THR A 95 -16.42 5.94 -0.17
CA THR A 95 -17.61 5.10 -0.09
C THR A 95 -18.59 5.53 -1.19
N ILE A 96 -18.99 4.58 -2.05
CA ILE A 96 -20.15 4.71 -2.96
C ILE A 96 -21.37 4.20 -2.20
#